data_AF-A0ABD0XFZ5-F1
#
_entry.id   AF-A0ABD0XFZ5-F1
#
_cell.length_a   1.000
_cell.length_b   1.000
_cell.length_c   1.000
_cell.angle_alpha   90.00
_cell.angle_beta   90.00
_cell.angle_gamma   90.00
#
_symmetry.space_group_name_H-M   'P 1'
#
loop_
_entity.id
_entity.type
_entity.pdbx_description
1 polymer ?
#
loop_
_entity_poly.entity_id
_entity_poly.type
_entity_poly.pdbx_seq_one_letter_code
_entity_poly.pdbx_strand_id
1 'polypeptide(L)'
;MQSVCHCCDWVRNHYPILSREYLNLLDEMGGGITKLDVPVPFPVEMYRVIDKAEFQDRVRFLNQTIYEITKLFDEDTNSVTWDKKKLDNFQNILYRQFINLKTCVPPAIKPEEKLKSHFQELNLNILKKNGEFILRGRLV
;
A
#
# COMPACT_ATOMS: atom_id res chain seq x y z
N MET A 1 -32.99 3.21 20.18
CA MET A 1 -31.65 2.62 20.37
C MET A 1 -30.72 3.24 19.34
N GLN A 2 -29.83 4.15 19.77
CA GLN A 2 -28.82 4.73 18.89
C GLN A 2 -27.67 3.73 18.80
N SER A 3 -27.34 3.23 17.60
CA SER A 3 -26.12 2.45 17.39
C SER A 3 -24.93 3.36 17.63
N VAL A 4 -24.23 3.19 18.74
CA VAL A 4 -22.95 3.87 18.98
C VAL A 4 -21.97 3.32 17.94
N CYS A 5 -21.46 4.17 17.05
CA CYS A 5 -20.42 3.73 16.12
C CYS A 5 -19.14 3.42 16.90
N HIS A 6 -18.59 2.23 16.76
CA HIS A 6 -17.21 1.90 17.16
C HIS A 6 -16.18 2.50 16.17
N CYS A 7 -16.43 3.72 15.73
CA CYS A 7 -15.59 4.44 14.79
C CYS A 7 -14.29 4.84 15.49
N CYS A 8 -13.14 4.49 14.92
CA CYS A 8 -11.86 4.94 15.45
C CYS A 8 -11.66 6.44 15.17
N ASP A 9 -11.50 7.25 16.22
CA ASP A 9 -11.30 8.71 16.09
C ASP A 9 -10.09 9.05 15.23
N TRP A 10 -9.04 8.23 15.30
CA TRP A 10 -7.87 8.42 14.46
C TRP A 10 -8.20 8.28 12.97
N VAL A 11 -8.95 7.24 12.60
CA VAL A 11 -9.41 7.02 11.20
C VAL A 11 -10.27 8.19 10.74
N ARG A 12 -11.15 8.72 11.59
CA ARG A 12 -12.02 9.82 11.23
C ARG A 12 -11.25 11.13 10.99
N ASN A 13 -10.29 11.44 11.86
CA ASN A 13 -9.70 12.78 11.92
C ASN A 13 -8.35 12.90 11.19
N HIS A 14 -7.60 11.81 11.06
CA HIS A 14 -6.21 11.85 10.58
C HIS A 14 -6.01 11.11 9.27
N TYR A 15 -6.66 9.95 9.10
CA TYR A 15 -6.47 9.10 7.92
C TYR A 15 -6.71 9.84 6.58
N PRO A 16 -7.77 10.67 6.40
CA PRO A 16 -7.98 11.38 5.14
C PRO A 16 -6.90 12.43 4.83
N ILE A 17 -6.35 13.06 5.88
CA ILE A 17 -5.33 14.09 5.76
C ILE A 17 -4.00 13.45 5.36
N LEU A 18 -3.57 12.43 6.11
CA LEU A 18 -2.35 11.68 5.84
C LEU A 18 -2.44 10.95 4.50
N SER A 19 -3.64 10.48 4.12
CA SER A 19 -3.84 9.84 2.83
C SER A 19 -3.61 10.77 1.65
N ARG A 20 -4.11 12.01 1.75
CA ARG A 20 -3.84 13.03 0.74
C ARG A 20 -2.36 13.35 0.65
N GLU A 21 -1.67 13.43 1.78
CA GLU A 21 -0.26 13.77 1.83
C GLU A 21 0.62 12.70 1.17
N TYR A 22 0.43 11.42 1.49
CA TYR A 22 1.22 10.37 0.82
C TYR A 22 0.86 10.22 -0.66
N LEU A 23 -0.39 10.48 -1.06
CA LEU A 23 -0.78 10.45 -2.48
C LEU A 23 -0.09 11.57 -3.27
N ASN A 24 -0.04 12.79 -2.72
CA ASN A 24 0.71 13.89 -3.34
C ASN A 24 2.21 13.54 -3.47
N LEU A 25 2.80 12.92 -2.43
CA LEU A 25 4.19 12.48 -2.50
C LEU A 25 4.41 11.41 -3.58
N LEU A 26 3.49 10.46 -3.72
CA LEU A 26 3.53 9.42 -4.76
C LEU A 26 3.50 10.02 -6.17
N ASP A 27 2.64 11.02 -6.41
CA ASP A 27 2.54 11.73 -7.68
C ASP A 27 3.78 12.56 -8.01
N GLU A 28 4.43 13.10 -6.97
CA GLU A 28 5.54 14.02 -7.14
C GLU A 28 6.93 13.37 -7.08
N MET A 29 7.08 12.20 -6.43
CA MET A 29 8.39 11.60 -6.19
C MET A 29 9.01 11.02 -7.46
N GLY A 30 8.19 10.47 -8.36
CA GLY A 30 8.65 9.81 -9.59
C GLY A 30 8.34 10.56 -10.88
N GLY A 31 7.69 11.72 -10.80
CA GLY A 31 7.16 12.43 -11.96
C GLY A 31 5.93 11.72 -12.54
N GLY A 32 5.78 11.73 -13.87
CA GLY A 32 4.58 11.20 -14.52
C GLY A 32 4.36 9.69 -14.29
N ILE A 33 3.14 9.32 -13.88
CA ILE A 33 2.71 7.92 -13.79
C ILE A 33 2.68 7.30 -15.19
N THR A 34 3.29 6.12 -15.35
CA THR A 34 3.29 5.38 -16.62
C THR A 34 1.89 4.96 -17.03
N LYS A 35 1.60 5.03 -18.33
CA LYS A 35 0.36 4.51 -18.93
C LYS A 35 0.51 3.10 -19.49
N LEU A 36 1.66 2.46 -19.25
CA LEU A 36 1.91 1.09 -19.69
C LEU A 36 1.02 0.13 -18.91
N ASP A 37 0.43 -0.83 -19.62
CA ASP A 37 -0.28 -1.92 -18.97
C ASP A 37 0.68 -2.78 -18.16
N VAL A 38 0.33 -2.99 -16.90
CA VAL A 38 1.05 -3.87 -15.98
C VAL A 38 0.41 -5.27 -15.98
N PRO A 39 1.21 -6.34 -15.99
CA PRO A 39 0.72 -7.72 -16.14
C PRO A 39 -0.02 -8.25 -14.90
N VAL A 40 0.01 -7.51 -13.78
CA VAL A 40 -0.69 -7.84 -12.55
C VAL A 40 -1.88 -6.89 -12.40
N PRO A 41 -3.13 -7.36 -12.58
CA PRO A 41 -4.31 -6.51 -12.51
C PRO A 41 -4.60 -6.06 -11.08
N PHE A 42 -5.15 -4.86 -10.93
CA PHE A 42 -5.61 -4.37 -9.63
C PHE A 42 -6.76 -5.25 -9.08
N PRO A 43 -6.77 -5.63 -7.78
CA PRO A 43 -7.70 -6.61 -7.24
C PRO A 43 -9.05 -5.97 -6.88
N VAL A 44 -9.75 -5.41 -7.90
CA VAL A 44 -11.00 -4.65 -7.75
C VAL A 44 -12.04 -5.40 -6.92
N GLU A 45 -12.19 -6.70 -7.14
CA GLU A 45 -13.21 -7.50 -6.45
C GLU A 45 -12.95 -7.62 -4.94
N MET A 46 -11.68 -7.65 -4.50
CA MET A 46 -11.36 -7.64 -3.07
C MET A 46 -11.83 -6.33 -2.44
N TYR A 47 -11.57 -5.20 -3.08
CA TYR A 47 -12.02 -3.88 -2.60
C TYR A 47 -13.55 -3.77 -2.57
N ARG A 48 -14.26 -4.35 -3.54
CA ARG A 48 -15.74 -4.41 -3.54
C ARG A 48 -16.31 -5.21 -2.38
N VAL A 49 -15.68 -6.33 -2.03
CA VAL A 49 -16.09 -7.15 -0.88
C VAL A 49 -15.88 -6.38 0.42
N ILE A 50 -14.71 -5.77 0.60
CA ILE A 50 -14.35 -5.04 1.81
C ILE A 50 -15.18 -3.78 2.00
N ASP A 51 -15.58 -3.10 0.92
CA ASP A 51 -16.47 -1.93 1.00
C ASP A 51 -17.86 -2.24 1.57
N LYS A 52 -18.24 -3.52 1.65
CA LYS A 52 -19.47 -4.00 2.30
C LYS A 52 -19.22 -4.64 3.67
N ALA A 53 -17.97 -4.79 4.08
CA ALA A 53 -17.62 -5.43 5.34
C ALA A 53 -17.86 -4.53 6.55
N GLU A 54 -17.77 -5.10 7.75
CA GLU A 54 -17.84 -4.37 9.02
C GLU A 54 -16.66 -3.40 9.17
N PHE A 55 -16.83 -2.36 10.00
CA PHE A 55 -15.80 -1.33 10.20
C PHE A 55 -14.44 -1.90 10.57
N GLN A 56 -14.41 -2.86 11.51
CA GLN A 56 -13.15 -3.47 11.94
C GLN A 56 -12.45 -4.22 10.81
N ASP A 57 -13.19 -4.92 9.95
CA ASP A 57 -12.62 -5.67 8.83
C ASP A 57 -12.06 -4.71 7.77
N ARG A 58 -12.73 -3.59 7.50
CA ARG A 58 -12.20 -2.53 6.64
C ARG A 58 -10.88 -1.97 7.18
N VAL A 59 -10.82 -1.68 8.47
CA VAL A 59 -9.61 -1.14 9.11
C VAL A 59 -8.48 -2.18 9.11
N ARG A 60 -8.78 -3.46 9.35
CA ARG A 60 -7.79 -4.56 9.25
C ARG A 60 -7.24 -4.67 7.83
N PHE A 61 -8.12 -4.69 6.83
CA PHE A 61 -7.74 -4.78 5.43
C PHE A 61 -6.86 -3.59 5.02
N LEU A 62 -7.25 -2.39 5.42
CA LEU A 62 -6.47 -1.18 5.18
C LEU A 62 -5.08 -1.24 5.84
N ASN A 63 -5.03 -1.63 7.11
CA ASN A 63 -3.77 -1.76 7.85
C ASN A 63 -2.82 -2.77 7.19
N GLN A 64 -3.37 -3.91 6.73
CA GLN A 64 -2.58 -4.91 6.00
C GLN A 64 -2.16 -4.40 4.61
N THR A 65 -3.00 -3.66 3.91
CA THR A 65 -2.66 -3.06 2.62
C THR A 65 -1.49 -2.10 2.75
N ILE A 66 -1.51 -1.20 3.75
CA ILE A 66 -0.40 -0.28 4.03
C ILE A 66 0.86 -1.07 4.36
N TYR A 67 0.77 -2.13 5.15
CA TYR A 67 1.92 -2.97 5.46
C TYR A 67 2.54 -3.59 4.20
N GLU A 68 1.74 -4.18 3.31
CA GLU A 68 2.29 -4.73 2.07
C GLU A 68 2.87 -3.65 1.15
N ILE A 69 2.26 -2.45 1.08
CA ILE A 69 2.83 -1.30 0.36
C ILE A 69 4.19 -0.92 0.96
N THR A 70 4.33 -0.83 2.29
CA THR A 70 5.62 -0.47 2.90
C THR A 70 6.74 -1.42 2.48
N LYS A 71 6.47 -2.72 2.37
CA LYS A 71 7.47 -3.70 1.89
C LYS A 71 7.88 -3.46 0.44
N LEU A 72 6.95 -3.10 -0.43
CA LEU A 72 7.27 -2.81 -1.85
C LEU A 72 8.21 -1.63 -1.98
N PHE A 73 8.01 -0.61 -1.15
CA PHE A 73 8.81 0.62 -1.19
C PHE A 73 10.10 0.52 -0.37
N ASP A 74 10.31 -0.55 0.41
CA ASP A 74 11.55 -0.86 1.13
C ASP A 74 12.57 -1.61 0.25
N GLU A 75 12.19 -2.00 -0.97
CA GLU A 75 13.08 -2.64 -1.93
C GLU A 75 14.12 -1.67 -2.53
N ASP A 76 15.16 -2.21 -3.15
CA ASP A 76 16.26 -1.41 -3.69
C ASP A 76 15.79 -0.44 -4.79
N THR A 77 15.67 0.84 -4.43
CA THR A 77 15.28 1.94 -5.33
C THR A 77 16.46 2.51 -6.12
N ASN A 78 17.65 1.88 -6.14
CA ASN A 78 18.79 2.35 -6.92
C ASN A 78 18.53 2.40 -8.44
N SER A 79 17.49 1.71 -8.91
CA SER A 79 17.09 1.65 -10.32
C SER A 79 16.15 2.79 -10.77
N VAL A 80 15.63 3.60 -9.83
CA VAL A 80 14.65 4.65 -10.12
C VAL A 80 15.20 6.04 -9.79
N THR A 81 14.71 7.07 -10.48
CA THR A 81 15.13 8.48 -10.32
C THR A 81 14.26 9.23 -9.31
N TRP A 82 13.68 8.53 -8.33
CA TRP A 82 12.74 9.13 -7.40
C TRP A 82 13.43 10.13 -6.46
N ASP A 83 12.73 11.21 -6.10
CA ASP A 83 13.20 12.14 -5.08
C ASP A 83 13.27 11.41 -3.73
N LYS A 84 14.49 11.16 -3.25
CA LYS A 84 14.76 10.42 -2.01
C LYS A 84 14.08 11.04 -0.79
N LYS A 85 14.06 12.37 -0.69
CA LYS A 85 13.42 13.06 0.44
C LYS A 85 11.90 12.86 0.42
N LYS A 86 11.29 12.87 -0.77
CA LYS A 86 9.85 12.60 -0.92
C LYS A 86 9.52 11.13 -0.63
N LEU A 87 10.37 10.21 -1.09
CA LEU A 87 10.25 8.78 -0.78
C LEU A 87 10.33 8.51 0.74
N ASP A 88 11.32 9.09 1.43
CA ASP A 88 11.48 8.95 2.88
C ASP A 88 10.25 9.49 3.63
N ASN A 89 9.73 10.66 3.21
CA ASN A 89 8.52 11.23 3.78
C ASN A 89 7.29 10.35 3.53
N PHE A 90 7.16 9.79 2.32
CA PHE A 90 6.08 8.90 1.94
C PHE A 90 6.08 7.64 2.82
N GLN A 91 7.23 6.98 2.94
CA GLN A 91 7.40 5.80 3.79
C GLN A 91 7.11 6.11 5.26
N ASN A 92 7.57 7.26 5.77
CA ASN A 92 7.29 7.69 7.14
C ASN A 92 5.80 7.91 7.40
N ILE A 93 5.06 8.50 6.45
CA ILE A 93 3.60 8.66 6.58
C ILE A 93 2.91 7.30 6.55
N LEU A 94 3.28 6.39 5.64
CA LEU A 94 2.73 5.04 5.61
C LEU A 94 2.97 4.30 6.94
N TYR A 95 4.19 4.37 7.48
CA TYR A 95 4.52 3.78 8.78
C TYR A 95 3.69 4.36 9.91
N ARG A 96 3.54 5.69 9.98
CA ARG A 96 2.68 6.35 10.97
C ARG A 96 1.24 5.87 10.86
N GLN A 97 0.70 5.74 9.65
CA GLN A 97 -0.66 5.25 9.46
C GLN A 97 -0.82 3.80 9.90
N PHE A 98 0.11 2.93 9.54
CA PHE A 98 0.12 1.53 9.98
C PHE A 98 0.09 1.39 11.50
N ILE A 99 0.96 2.11 12.21
CA ILE A 99 1.01 2.03 13.69
C ILE A 99 -0.29 2.54 14.32
N ASN A 100 -0.88 3.61 13.79
CA ASN A 100 -2.11 4.15 14.37
C ASN A 100 -3.35 3.32 14.01
N LEU A 101 -3.43 2.74 12.81
CA LEU A 101 -4.54 1.85 12.45
C LEU A 101 -4.56 0.58 13.31
N LYS A 102 -3.39 0.09 13.73
CA LYS A 102 -3.29 -1.02 14.69
C LYS A 102 -3.95 -0.72 16.04
N THR A 103 -4.03 0.54 16.47
CA THR A 103 -4.68 0.88 17.76
C THR A 103 -6.21 0.85 17.65
N CYS A 104 -6.74 0.93 16.43
CA CYS A 104 -8.19 0.93 16.15
C CYS A 104 -8.81 -0.47 16.11
N VAL A 105 -8.01 -1.53 15.95
CA VAL A 105 -8.52 -2.91 15.82
C VAL A 105 -7.69 -3.88 16.65
N PRO A 106 -8.32 -4.87 17.31
CA PRO A 106 -7.57 -5.92 17.99
C PRO A 106 -6.74 -6.72 16.98
N PRO A 107 -5.63 -7.36 17.40
CA PRO A 107 -4.81 -8.20 16.52
C PRO A 107 -5.66 -9.21 15.74
N ALA A 108 -5.37 -9.39 14.45
CA ALA A 108 -6.06 -10.39 13.65
C ALA A 108 -5.60 -11.79 14.06
N ILE A 109 -6.55 -12.73 14.16
CA ILE A 109 -6.23 -14.13 14.38
C ILE A 109 -5.58 -14.72 13.12
N LYS A 110 -5.94 -14.20 11.92
CA LYS A 110 -5.38 -14.61 10.64
C LYS A 110 -5.22 -13.41 9.70
N PRO A 111 -4.10 -13.31 8.95
CA PRO A 111 -3.93 -12.29 7.91
C PRO A 111 -4.78 -12.60 6.66
N GLU A 112 -5.11 -11.59 5.87
CA GLU A 112 -5.79 -11.73 4.57
C GLU A 112 -4.84 -12.36 3.54
N GLU A 113 -4.86 -13.68 3.43
CA GLU A 113 -3.95 -14.43 2.56
C GLU A 113 -4.10 -14.02 1.08
N LYS A 114 -5.32 -13.71 0.62
CA LYS A 114 -5.55 -13.25 -0.76
C LYS A 114 -4.86 -11.93 -1.08
N LEU A 115 -4.91 -10.98 -0.15
CA LEU A 115 -4.24 -9.69 -0.30
C LEU A 115 -2.72 -9.89 -0.34
N LYS A 116 -2.18 -10.71 0.57
CA LYS A 116 -0.77 -11.07 0.59
C LYS A 116 -0.32 -11.73 -0.71
N SER A 117 -1.09 -12.69 -1.24
CA SER A 117 -0.80 -13.33 -2.53
C SER A 117 -0.76 -12.34 -3.68
N HIS A 118 -1.67 -11.36 -3.71
CA HIS A 118 -1.66 -10.31 -4.74
C HIS A 118 -0.36 -9.48 -4.71
N PHE A 119 0.08 -9.03 -3.53
CA PHE A 119 1.34 -8.28 -3.41
C PHE A 119 2.58 -9.13 -3.70
N GLN A 120 2.55 -10.43 -3.38
CA GLN A 120 3.59 -11.37 -3.78
C GLN A 120 3.67 -11.51 -5.29
N GLU A 121 2.53 -11.60 -5.97
CA GLU A 121 2.46 -11.67 -7.43
C GLU A 121 3.02 -10.39 -8.06
N LEU A 122 2.67 -9.22 -7.52
CA LEU A 122 3.20 -7.94 -7.98
C LEU A 122 4.73 -7.87 -7.86
N ASN A 123 5.28 -8.24 -6.69
CA ASN A 123 6.72 -8.25 -6.48
C ASN A 123 7.43 -9.22 -7.45
N LEU A 124 6.93 -10.47 -7.55
CA LEU A 124 7.54 -11.48 -8.42
C LEU A 124 7.47 -11.13 -9.90
N ASN A 125 6.30 -10.69 -10.38
CA ASN A 125 6.07 -10.53 -11.81
C ASN A 125 6.47 -9.16 -12.36
N ILE A 126 6.61 -8.14 -11.52
CA ILE A 126 6.96 -6.80 -11.95
C ILE A 126 8.35 -6.43 -11.45
N LEU A 127 8.57 -6.38 -10.13
CA LEU A 127 9.81 -5.83 -9.58
C LEU A 127 11.01 -6.76 -9.84
N LYS A 128 10.87 -8.05 -9.56
CA LYS A 128 11.98 -9.01 -9.74
C LYS A 128 12.23 -9.40 -11.19
N LYS A 129 11.18 -9.60 -11.99
CA LYS A 129 11.33 -9.89 -13.43
C LYS A 129 11.92 -8.71 -14.20
N ASN A 130 11.56 -7.47 -13.88
CA ASN A 130 12.16 -6.31 -14.55
C ASN A 130 13.64 -6.10 -14.17
N GLY A 131 14.07 -6.56 -12.99
CA GLY A 131 15.49 -6.65 -12.63
C GLY A 131 16.30 -7.65 -13.48
N GLU A 132 15.70 -8.79 -13.86
CA GLU A 132 16.33 -9.76 -14.76
C GLU A 132 16.47 -9.24 -16.21
N PHE A 133 15.51 -8.44 -16.69
CA PHE A 133 15.63 -7.81 -18.02
C PHE A 133 16.76 -6.77 -18.08
N ILE A 134 17.01 -6.02 -17.00
CA ILE A 134 18.14 -5.07 -16.93
C ILE A 134 19.50 -5.80 -16.94
N LEU A 135 19.59 -6.98 -16.31
CA LEU A 135 20.81 -7.78 -16.32
C LEU A 135 21.06 -8.47 -17.67
N ARG A 136 20.01 -8.86 -18.41
CA ARG A 136 20.16 -9.46 -19.75
C ARG A 136 20.43 -8.43 -20.85
N GLY A 137 20.08 -7.16 -20.66
CA GLY A 137 20.35 -6.07 -21.62
C GLY A 137 21.78 -5.51 -21.61
N ARG A 138 22.67 -6.02 -20.75
CA ARG A 138 24.08 -5.59 -20.63
C ARG A 138 25.10 -6.55 -21.25
N LEU A 139 24.63 -7.57 -21.97
CA LEU A 139 25.45 -8.55 -22.69
C LEU A 139 25.00 -8.64 -24.15
N VAL A 140 25.14 -7.55 -24.90
CA VAL A 140 25.39 -7.57 -26.36
C VAL A 140 26.33 -6.42 -26.68
#